data_AF-A0A936D625-F1
#
_entry.id   AF-A0A936D625-F1
#
_cell.length_a   1.000
_cell.length_b   1.000
_cell.length_c   1.000
_cell.angle_alpha   90.00
_cell.angle_beta   90.00
_cell.angle_gamma   90.00
#
_symmetry.space_group_name_H-M   'P 1'
#
loop_
_entity.id
_entity.type
_entity.pdbx_description
1 polymer ?
#
loop_
_entity_poly.entity_id
_entity_poly.type
_entity_poly.pdbx_seq_one_letter_code
_entity_poly.pdbx_strand_id
1 'polypeptide(L)'
;MTSHGIEARSRRSRVALSLAAATLLVTAGAAAAEPSAPVTLTWRVPDEGASCPTREQMLAEIDRVLGPATGPRTSVTADGRVERGKREAFRVSLSLVTEGRRVERTFGAASCVEAAGAAALIVALAVDASARPPETAPFSEPPAPPAPAPTAPPEAPPKPPEVAPAPPPRPVPEPPSRSSDAPPPSRRTAFSAGIAGSGTVESGALPSATGGGQLSVFGAASFLRAEAELSVLAPSEAMVDAPTGRGGSFSALTFGGRVCALATFGRLAAGPCGGALVMNMVATGLGTVDARTESATWGALGGDALILVRLGGPLAVRARFGGVGSLDRPTFVIDAGGTRVAVHRPAASSFSGSVGVELHFF
;
A
#
# COMPACT_ATOMS: atom_id res chain seq x y z
N MET A 1 -2.17 47.13 5.89
CA MET A 1 -2.32 48.50 5.37
C MET A 1 -1.14 48.80 4.47
N THR A 2 -1.28 48.56 3.17
CA THR A 2 -0.61 49.27 2.07
C THR A 2 -1.22 48.76 0.77
N SER A 3 -2.04 49.63 0.18
CA SER A 3 -2.71 49.52 -1.12
C SER A 3 -1.73 49.93 -2.22
N HIS A 4 -1.86 49.38 -3.44
CA HIS A 4 -1.57 49.97 -4.78
C HIS A 4 -1.61 48.81 -5.81
N GLY A 5 -2.24 48.87 -6.98
CA GLY A 5 -2.96 49.94 -7.67
C GLY A 5 -3.78 49.38 -8.84
N ILE A 6 -4.87 50.07 -9.16
CA ILE A 6 -5.73 49.86 -10.33
C ILE A 6 -5.39 50.97 -11.32
N GLU A 7 -5.03 50.64 -12.56
CA GLU A 7 -4.99 51.61 -13.66
C GLU A 7 -6.09 51.30 -14.67
N ALA A 8 -7.03 52.24 -14.76
CA ALA A 8 -7.93 52.42 -15.88
C ALA A 8 -7.53 53.69 -16.63
N ARG A 9 -7.35 53.62 -17.95
CA ARG A 9 -7.34 54.80 -18.81
C ARG A 9 -8.27 54.61 -20.01
N SER A 10 -9.30 55.45 -20.02
CA SER A 10 -10.08 55.77 -21.21
C SER A 10 -9.39 56.91 -21.98
N ARG A 11 -9.57 56.95 -23.30
CA ARG A 11 -9.95 58.19 -24.00
C ARG A 11 -10.47 57.89 -25.41
N ARG A 12 -11.61 58.52 -25.69
CA ARG A 12 -12.39 58.53 -26.93
C ARG A 12 -11.76 59.49 -27.96
N SER A 13 -12.09 59.27 -29.23
CA SER A 13 -12.57 60.25 -30.25
C SER A 13 -12.21 59.73 -31.65
N ARG A 14 -13.15 59.26 -32.47
CA ARG A 14 -14.15 59.94 -33.34
C ARG A 14 -13.54 60.75 -34.51
N VAL A 15 -14.25 60.63 -35.65
CA VAL A 15 -14.25 61.44 -36.89
C VAL A 15 -13.36 60.88 -38.01
N ALA A 16 -13.73 60.78 -39.30
CA ALA A 16 -14.96 60.66 -40.09
C ALA A 16 -14.52 60.58 -41.58
N LEU A 17 -15.35 59.98 -42.45
CA LEU A 17 -15.56 60.30 -43.91
C LEU A 17 -14.32 60.26 -44.86
N SER A 18 -14.27 59.57 -46.01
CA SER A 18 -15.19 59.61 -47.16
C SER A 18 -14.73 58.70 -48.33
N LEU A 19 -15.73 58.23 -49.09
CA LEU A 19 -15.83 58.01 -50.55
C LEU A 19 -14.92 57.02 -51.34
N ALA A 20 -15.60 55.96 -51.80
CA ALA A 20 -15.81 55.53 -53.20
C ALA A 20 -14.59 55.20 -54.11
N ALA A 21 -14.51 53.94 -54.55
CA ALA A 21 -14.72 53.55 -55.96
C ALA A 21 -14.57 52.02 -56.16
N ALA A 22 -15.34 51.52 -57.13
CA ALA A 22 -15.51 50.15 -57.55
C ALA A 22 -14.23 49.34 -57.79
N THR A 23 -14.22 48.06 -57.40
CA THR A 23 -13.37 47.03 -58.03
C THR A 23 -13.86 45.60 -57.74
N LEU A 24 -14.06 44.85 -58.82
CA LEU A 24 -14.27 43.41 -58.99
C LEU A 24 -14.58 42.53 -57.76
N LEU A 25 -15.78 41.93 -57.74
CA LEU A 25 -16.07 40.73 -56.94
C LEU A 25 -15.30 39.53 -57.52
N VAL A 26 -14.08 39.31 -57.02
CA VAL A 26 -13.46 37.99 -57.00
C VAL A 26 -14.00 37.30 -55.75
N THR A 27 -14.85 36.28 -55.93
CA THR A 27 -15.21 35.35 -54.85
C THR A 27 -13.97 34.52 -54.50
N ALA A 28 -13.08 35.11 -53.71
CA ALA A 28 -12.10 34.37 -52.95
C ALA A 28 -12.91 33.50 -51.99
N GLY A 29 -13.08 32.22 -52.34
CA GLY A 29 -13.54 31.22 -51.40
C GLY A 29 -12.66 31.36 -50.19
N ALA A 30 -13.24 31.84 -49.08
CA ALA A 30 -12.62 31.69 -47.79
C ALA A 30 -12.42 30.19 -47.65
N ALA A 31 -11.20 29.74 -47.91
CA ALA A 31 -10.69 28.50 -47.36
C ALA A 31 -10.80 28.74 -45.85
N ALA A 32 -11.97 28.43 -45.30
CA ALA A 32 -12.17 28.28 -43.88
C ALA A 32 -11.11 27.26 -43.52
N ALA A 33 -10.03 27.74 -42.91
CA ALA A 33 -9.00 26.90 -42.38
C ALA A 33 -9.73 25.95 -41.45
N GLU A 34 -9.96 24.72 -41.91
CA GLU A 34 -10.59 23.69 -41.10
C GLU A 34 -9.77 23.63 -39.83
N PRO A 35 -10.36 23.91 -38.66
CA PRO A 35 -9.63 23.86 -37.41
C PRO A 35 -9.02 22.47 -37.33
N SER A 36 -7.70 22.40 -37.46
CA SER A 36 -6.95 21.15 -37.44
C SER A 36 -7.29 20.46 -36.13
N ALA A 37 -7.96 19.30 -36.21
CA ALA A 37 -8.39 18.57 -35.03
C ALA A 37 -7.19 18.33 -34.11
N PRO A 38 -7.35 18.43 -32.79
CA PRO A 38 -6.25 18.27 -31.83
C PRO A 38 -5.68 16.85 -31.81
N VAL A 39 -6.22 15.91 -32.60
CA VAL A 39 -5.78 14.51 -32.63
C VAL A 39 -5.45 14.08 -34.05
N THR A 40 -4.21 13.65 -34.27
CA THR A 40 -3.80 12.93 -35.47
C THR A 40 -3.75 11.44 -35.16
N LEU A 41 -4.75 10.68 -35.61
CA LEU A 41 -4.87 9.24 -35.36
C LEU A 41 -4.50 8.40 -36.59
N THR A 42 -3.62 7.41 -36.39
CA THR A 42 -3.44 6.25 -37.28
C THR A 42 -3.95 5.02 -36.55
N TRP A 43 -4.95 4.34 -37.11
CA TRP A 43 -5.59 3.16 -36.50
C TRP A 43 -5.52 1.99 -37.45
N ARG A 44 -4.74 0.96 -37.11
CA ARG A 44 -4.53 -0.25 -37.93
C ARG A 44 -5.24 -1.43 -37.28
N VAL A 45 -6.14 -2.05 -38.02
CA VAL A 45 -6.91 -3.23 -37.60
C VAL A 45 -6.60 -4.40 -38.53
N PRO A 46 -6.74 -5.67 -38.10
CA PRO A 46 -6.54 -6.82 -38.97
C PRO A 46 -7.63 -6.86 -40.06
N ASP A 47 -7.24 -7.15 -41.30
CA ASP A 47 -8.13 -7.10 -42.48
C ASP A 47 -9.25 -8.16 -42.46
N GLU A 48 -9.14 -9.22 -41.64
CA GLU A 48 -10.05 -10.36 -41.69
C GLU A 48 -10.94 -10.52 -40.44
N GLY A 49 -12.21 -10.13 -40.59
CA GLY A 49 -13.33 -10.70 -39.82
C GLY A 49 -13.51 -10.19 -38.39
N ALA A 50 -12.93 -9.04 -38.02
CA ALA A 50 -13.23 -8.40 -36.75
C ALA A 50 -14.09 -7.15 -36.99
N SER A 51 -15.21 -7.04 -36.26
CA SER A 51 -16.08 -5.84 -36.22
C SER A 51 -15.41 -4.68 -35.49
N CYS A 52 -14.21 -4.29 -35.92
CA CYS A 52 -13.44 -3.22 -35.33
C CYS A 52 -13.95 -1.85 -35.80
N PRO A 53 -14.03 -0.85 -34.91
CA PRO A 53 -14.30 0.51 -35.33
C PRO A 53 -13.26 1.04 -36.33
N THR A 54 -13.72 1.78 -37.33
CA THR A 54 -12.84 2.47 -38.28
C THR A 54 -12.11 3.64 -37.59
N ARG A 55 -11.11 4.21 -38.28
CA ARG A 55 -10.41 5.41 -37.82
C ARG A 55 -11.38 6.57 -37.54
N GLU A 56 -12.37 6.75 -38.40
CA GLU A 56 -13.37 7.84 -38.30
C GLU A 56 -14.29 7.62 -37.10
N GLN A 57 -14.70 6.38 -36.84
CA GLN A 57 -15.47 6.03 -35.66
C GLN A 57 -14.67 6.22 -34.37
N MET A 58 -13.37 5.91 -34.40
CA MET A 58 -12.45 6.17 -33.28
C MET A 58 -12.32 7.68 -33.00
N LEU A 59 -12.16 8.50 -34.02
CA LEU A 59 -12.10 9.97 -33.86
C LEU A 59 -13.42 10.52 -33.29
N ALA A 60 -14.56 10.06 -33.79
CA ALA A 60 -15.87 10.44 -33.25
C ALA A 60 -16.04 10.03 -31.78
N GLU A 61 -15.53 8.85 -31.39
CA GLU A 61 -15.56 8.39 -30.00
C GLU A 61 -14.64 9.22 -29.10
N ILE A 62 -13.44 9.59 -29.57
CA ILE A 62 -12.53 10.49 -28.85
C ILE A 62 -13.20 11.85 -28.63
N ASP A 63 -13.82 12.42 -29.67
CA ASP A 63 -14.54 13.69 -29.55
C ASP A 63 -15.73 13.60 -28.60
N ARG A 64 -16.47 12.49 -28.63
CA ARG A 64 -17.59 12.22 -27.72
C ARG A 64 -17.11 12.17 -26.26
N VAL A 65 -15.97 11.54 -25.99
CA VAL A 65 -15.38 11.45 -24.63
C VAL A 65 -14.85 12.81 -24.17
N LEU A 66 -14.20 13.56 -25.06
CA LEU A 66 -13.68 14.90 -24.76
C LEU A 66 -14.78 15.93 -24.48
N GLY A 67 -15.99 15.71 -25.01
CA GLY A 67 -17.11 16.63 -24.86
C GLY A 67 -16.85 18.01 -25.48
N PRO A 68 -17.71 19.00 -25.21
CA PRO A 68 -17.48 20.39 -25.62
C PRO A 68 -16.23 20.96 -24.93
N ALA A 69 -15.35 21.61 -25.69
CA ALA A 69 -14.10 22.15 -25.16
C ALA A 69 -14.36 23.30 -24.16
N THR A 70 -13.94 23.12 -22.91
CA THR A 70 -14.00 24.15 -21.85
C THR A 70 -12.65 24.86 -21.64
N GLY A 71 -11.59 24.46 -22.35
CA GLY A 71 -10.25 24.99 -22.22
C GLY A 71 -9.33 24.65 -23.41
N PRO A 72 -8.07 25.13 -23.38
CA PRO A 72 -7.08 24.80 -24.40
C PRO A 72 -6.76 23.30 -24.41
N ARG A 73 -6.70 22.71 -25.61
CA ARG A 73 -6.38 21.30 -25.84
C ARG A 73 -5.00 21.18 -26.45
N THR A 74 -4.26 20.13 -26.09
CA THR A 74 -2.95 19.84 -26.69
C THR A 74 -3.10 18.95 -27.90
N SER A 75 -2.24 19.18 -28.91
CA SER A 75 -2.16 18.31 -30.07
C SER A 75 -1.53 16.97 -29.70
N VAL A 76 -2.23 15.87 -29.97
CA VAL A 76 -1.76 14.50 -29.73
C VAL A 76 -1.67 13.75 -31.06
N THR A 77 -0.54 13.10 -31.31
CA THR A 77 -0.40 12.13 -32.40
C THR A 77 -0.49 10.72 -31.82
N ALA A 78 -1.45 9.92 -32.29
CA ALA A 78 -1.69 8.56 -31.82
C ALA A 78 -1.52 7.55 -32.97
N ASP A 79 -0.72 6.50 -32.76
CA ASP A 79 -0.65 5.32 -33.63
C ASP A 79 -1.11 4.10 -32.81
N GLY A 80 -2.24 3.53 -33.20
CA GLY A 80 -2.83 2.36 -32.56
C GLY A 80 -2.89 1.18 -33.52
N ARG A 81 -2.45 0.02 -33.05
CA ARG A 81 -2.49 -1.25 -33.77
C ARG A 81 -3.25 -2.28 -32.96
N VAL A 82 -4.24 -2.93 -33.57
CA VAL A 82 -4.99 -4.03 -32.98
C VAL A 82 -4.54 -5.35 -33.60
N GLU A 83 -4.24 -6.33 -32.75
CA GLU A 83 -3.87 -7.69 -33.14
C GLU A 83 -4.75 -8.69 -32.37
N ARG A 84 -4.97 -9.89 -32.95
CA ARG A 84 -5.63 -10.98 -32.21
C ARG A 84 -4.64 -11.57 -31.21
N GLY A 85 -5.05 -11.66 -29.95
CA GLY A 85 -4.22 -12.26 -28.89
C GLY A 85 -4.38 -13.78 -28.83
N LYS A 86 -3.40 -14.46 -28.21
CA LYS A 86 -3.48 -15.91 -27.93
C LYS A 86 -4.25 -16.24 -26.64
N ARG A 87 -4.22 -15.33 -25.65
CA ARG A 87 -4.87 -15.47 -24.32
C ARG A 87 -6.05 -14.52 -24.15
N GLU A 88 -5.94 -13.33 -24.70
CA GLU A 88 -7.00 -12.32 -24.81
C GLU A 88 -7.52 -12.34 -26.24
N ALA A 89 -8.79 -12.03 -26.47
CA ALA A 89 -9.35 -12.04 -27.83
C ALA A 89 -8.66 -10.99 -28.73
N PHE A 90 -8.36 -9.82 -28.16
CA PHE A 90 -7.69 -8.71 -28.86
C PHE A 90 -6.60 -8.09 -27.98
N ARG A 91 -5.51 -7.66 -28.60
CA ARG A 91 -4.42 -6.90 -27.99
C ARG A 91 -4.20 -5.61 -28.77
N VAL A 92 -4.10 -4.49 -28.06
CA VAL A 92 -3.84 -3.17 -28.64
C VAL A 92 -2.43 -2.73 -28.25
N SER A 93 -1.68 -2.22 -29.21
CA SER A 93 -0.44 -1.46 -29.00
C SER A 93 -0.71 -0.01 -29.41
N LEU A 94 -0.60 0.92 -28.47
CA LEU A 94 -0.91 2.34 -28.65
C LEU A 94 0.34 3.19 -28.35
N SER A 95 0.78 3.98 -29.31
CA SER A 95 1.86 4.97 -29.18
C SER A 95 1.28 6.37 -29.26
N LEU A 96 1.55 7.20 -28.26
CA LEU A 96 1.09 8.59 -28.15
C LEU A 96 2.30 9.51 -28.18
N VAL A 97 2.23 10.59 -28.96
CA VAL A 97 3.22 11.67 -28.95
C VAL A 97 2.51 12.96 -28.59
N THR A 98 2.91 13.56 -27.47
CA THR A 98 2.37 14.84 -26.95
C THR A 98 3.55 15.75 -26.66
N GLU A 99 3.58 16.94 -27.27
CA GLU A 99 4.68 17.92 -27.10
C GLU A 99 6.09 17.30 -27.28
N GLY A 100 6.24 16.40 -28.25
CA GLY A 100 7.49 15.70 -28.55
C GLY A 100 7.83 14.53 -27.62
N ARG A 101 7.07 14.29 -26.56
CA ARG A 101 7.23 13.13 -25.67
C ARG A 101 6.43 11.95 -26.18
N ARG A 102 7.09 10.80 -26.36
CA ARG A 102 6.48 9.55 -26.79
C ARG A 102 6.19 8.63 -25.60
N VAL A 103 4.98 8.09 -25.54
CA VAL A 103 4.54 7.10 -24.55
C VAL A 103 3.90 5.94 -25.28
N GLU A 104 4.29 4.71 -24.93
CA GLU A 104 3.72 3.48 -25.50
C GLU A 104 2.96 2.69 -24.43
N ARG A 105 1.81 2.12 -24.81
CA ARG A 105 0.99 1.29 -23.93
C ARG A 105 0.46 0.08 -24.69
N THR A 106 0.39 -1.06 -23.99
CA THR A 106 -0.22 -2.28 -24.52
C THR A 106 -1.28 -2.81 -23.57
N PHE A 107 -2.43 -3.24 -24.09
CA PHE A 107 -3.51 -3.81 -23.27
C PHE A 107 -4.37 -4.79 -24.07
N GLY A 108 -5.12 -5.64 -23.36
CA GLY A 108 -6.03 -6.63 -23.93
C GLY A 108 -7.51 -6.30 -23.75
N ALA A 109 -8.35 -6.85 -24.61
CA ALA A 109 -9.81 -6.77 -24.51
C ALA A 109 -10.50 -8.05 -25.01
N ALA A 110 -11.75 -8.27 -24.56
CA ALA A 110 -12.55 -9.41 -25.00
C ALA A 110 -13.15 -9.19 -26.40
N SER A 111 -13.33 -7.94 -26.81
CA SER A 111 -13.77 -7.59 -28.17
C SER A 111 -12.97 -6.44 -28.77
N CYS A 112 -12.98 -6.32 -30.11
CA CYS A 112 -12.31 -5.22 -30.78
C CYS A 112 -12.96 -3.86 -30.48
N VAL A 113 -14.28 -3.83 -30.26
CA VAL A 113 -15.03 -2.64 -29.89
C VAL A 113 -14.61 -2.14 -28.50
N GLU A 114 -14.46 -3.05 -27.53
CA GLU A 114 -13.95 -2.70 -26.20
C GLU A 114 -12.50 -2.19 -26.26
N ALA A 115 -11.64 -2.87 -27.04
CA ALA A 115 -10.26 -2.44 -27.26
C ALA A 115 -10.18 -1.01 -27.84
N ALA A 116 -11.00 -0.72 -28.84
CA ALA A 116 -11.12 0.59 -29.46
C ALA A 116 -11.65 1.65 -28.48
N GLY A 117 -12.70 1.34 -27.72
CA GLY A 117 -13.25 2.25 -26.70
C GLY A 117 -12.24 2.61 -25.61
N ALA A 118 -11.48 1.63 -25.12
CA ALA A 118 -10.40 1.86 -24.16
C ALA A 118 -9.27 2.72 -24.77
N ALA A 119 -8.89 2.46 -26.03
CA ALA A 119 -7.90 3.29 -26.73
C ALA A 119 -8.38 4.75 -26.88
N ALA A 120 -9.64 4.95 -27.26
CA ALA A 120 -10.25 6.28 -27.42
C ALA A 120 -10.22 7.07 -26.11
N LEU A 121 -10.56 6.42 -24.98
CA LEU A 121 -10.48 7.04 -23.66
C LEU A 121 -9.05 7.45 -23.30
N ILE A 122 -8.06 6.58 -23.55
CA ILE A 122 -6.64 6.90 -23.26
C ILE A 122 -6.17 8.10 -24.11
N VAL A 123 -6.53 8.14 -25.39
CA VAL A 123 -6.20 9.28 -26.28
C VAL A 123 -6.87 10.56 -25.79
N ALA A 124 -8.15 10.51 -25.41
CA ALA A 124 -8.88 11.66 -24.88
C ALA A 124 -8.23 12.23 -23.61
N LEU A 125 -7.82 11.36 -22.67
CA LEU A 125 -7.10 11.78 -21.46
C LEU A 125 -5.76 12.46 -21.78
N ALA A 126 -5.05 12.02 -22.83
CA ALA A 126 -3.80 12.64 -23.26
C ALA A 126 -4.01 14.05 -23.82
N VAL A 127 -5.16 14.33 -24.42
CA VAL A 127 -5.52 15.67 -24.95
C VAL A 127 -5.85 16.65 -23.81
N ASP A 128 -6.45 16.17 -22.71
CA ASP A 128 -6.91 16.99 -21.58
C ASP A 128 -5.84 17.18 -20.47
N ALA A 129 -4.87 16.27 -20.34
CA ALA A 129 -3.84 16.29 -19.29
C ALA A 129 -2.95 17.54 -19.26
N SER A 130 -2.98 18.39 -20.29
CA SER A 130 -2.21 19.63 -20.38
C SER A 130 -2.88 20.84 -19.73
N ALA A 131 -4.09 20.71 -19.18
CA ALA A 131 -4.64 21.69 -18.24
C ALA A 131 -3.88 21.72 -16.89
N ARG A 132 -2.74 21.02 -16.82
CA ARG A 132 -1.82 20.99 -15.68
C ARG A 132 -1.43 22.43 -15.30
N PRO A 133 -1.60 22.81 -14.02
CA PRO A 133 -1.08 24.08 -13.52
C PRO A 133 0.42 24.22 -13.86
N PRO A 134 0.89 25.44 -14.18
CA PRO A 134 2.27 25.67 -14.59
C PRO A 134 3.23 25.05 -13.57
N GLU A 135 4.22 24.35 -14.09
CA GLU A 135 5.29 23.69 -13.34
C GLU A 135 5.91 24.68 -12.36
N THR A 136 5.62 24.49 -11.07
CA THR A 136 6.18 25.29 -9.98
C THR A 136 7.70 25.22 -10.08
N ALA A 137 8.35 26.37 -10.16
CA ALA A 137 9.80 26.50 -10.31
C ALA A 137 10.58 25.56 -9.36
N PRO A 138 11.74 25.03 -9.80
CA PRO A 138 12.51 24.06 -9.03
C PRO A 138 12.77 24.59 -7.63
N PHE A 139 12.23 23.90 -6.63
CA PHE A 139 12.53 24.15 -5.23
C PHE A 139 14.02 23.91 -5.04
N SER A 140 14.75 24.97 -4.70
CA SER A 140 16.16 24.87 -4.35
C SER A 140 16.27 23.95 -3.14
N GLU A 141 16.97 22.83 -3.32
CA GLU A 141 17.23 21.85 -2.27
C GLU A 141 17.82 22.57 -1.03
N PRO A 142 17.19 22.46 0.15
CA PRO A 142 17.74 23.05 1.37
C PRO A 142 19.15 22.51 1.61
N PRO A 143 20.11 23.37 2.01
CA PRO A 143 21.50 22.95 2.19
C PRO A 143 21.58 21.77 3.15
N ALA A 144 22.30 20.72 2.72
CA ALA A 144 22.45 19.49 3.47
C ALA A 144 22.92 19.79 4.92
N PRO A 145 22.30 19.14 5.94
CA PRO A 145 22.72 19.32 7.31
C PRO A 145 24.20 18.91 7.49
N PRO A 146 24.97 19.61 8.33
CA PRO A 146 26.39 19.33 8.54
C PRO A 146 26.58 17.91 9.07
N ALA A 147 27.58 17.21 8.53
CA ALA A 147 27.91 15.85 8.93
C ALA A 147 28.18 15.76 10.45
N PRO A 148 27.63 14.75 11.15
CA PRO A 148 27.86 14.59 12.59
C PRO A 148 29.34 14.30 12.86
N ALA A 149 29.88 14.97 13.89
CA ALA A 149 31.26 14.79 14.35
C ALA A 149 31.50 13.35 14.86
N PRO A 150 32.71 12.80 14.68
CA PRO A 150 33.05 11.45 15.12
C PRO A 150 32.93 11.30 16.64
N THR A 151 32.00 10.46 17.08
CA THR A 151 31.80 10.09 18.48
C THR A 151 32.97 9.24 18.97
N ALA A 152 33.53 9.60 20.13
CA ALA A 152 34.64 8.91 20.76
C ALA A 152 34.32 7.44 21.12
N PRO A 153 35.32 6.56 21.22
CA PRO A 153 35.14 5.15 21.57
C PRO A 153 34.49 4.98 22.94
N PRO A 154 33.53 4.06 23.10
CA PRO A 154 32.91 3.78 24.40
C PRO A 154 33.91 3.13 25.36
N GLU A 155 33.95 3.67 26.58
CA GLU A 155 34.76 3.21 27.70
C GLU A 155 34.29 1.83 28.19
N ALA A 156 35.24 0.96 28.54
CA ALA A 156 34.98 -0.41 28.92
C ALA A 156 34.23 -0.50 30.28
N PRO A 157 33.28 -1.45 30.44
CA PRO A 157 32.54 -1.62 31.68
C PRO A 157 33.43 -2.14 32.83
N PRO A 158 33.19 -1.71 34.08
CA PRO A 158 33.92 -2.15 35.26
C PRO A 158 33.61 -3.61 35.64
N LYS A 159 34.64 -4.30 36.15
CA LYS A 159 34.59 -5.69 36.62
C LYS A 159 33.67 -5.86 37.85
N PRO A 160 32.79 -6.88 37.89
CA PRO A 160 31.98 -7.19 39.08
C PRO A 160 32.84 -7.61 40.30
N PRO A 161 32.46 -7.22 41.53
CA PRO A 161 33.11 -7.68 42.74
C PRO A 161 32.78 -9.15 43.07
N GLU A 162 33.80 -9.85 43.56
CA GLU A 162 33.79 -11.25 43.98
C GLU A 162 33.03 -11.42 45.31
N VAL A 163 32.01 -12.28 45.31
CA VAL A 163 31.13 -12.53 46.46
C VAL A 163 31.75 -13.59 47.38
N ALA A 164 31.90 -13.24 48.66
CA ALA A 164 32.38 -14.14 49.71
C ALA A 164 31.40 -15.30 50.00
N PRO A 165 31.90 -16.48 50.39
CA PRO A 165 31.07 -17.65 50.68
C PRO A 165 30.30 -17.51 52.01
N ALA A 166 29.04 -17.95 52.00
CA ALA A 166 28.15 -17.97 53.15
C ALA A 166 28.50 -19.10 54.15
N PRO A 167 28.26 -18.90 55.47
CA PRO A 167 28.49 -19.89 56.51
C PRO A 167 27.48 -21.05 56.50
N PRO A 168 27.84 -22.22 57.08
CA PRO A 168 26.99 -23.41 57.08
C PRO A 168 25.75 -23.26 57.99
N PRO A 169 24.59 -23.81 57.58
CA PRO A 169 23.36 -23.78 58.37
C PRO A 169 23.42 -24.71 59.59
N ARG A 170 22.78 -24.28 60.69
CA ARG A 170 22.63 -25.05 61.94
C ARG A 170 21.57 -26.15 61.80
N PRO A 171 21.73 -27.31 62.48
CA PRO A 171 20.73 -28.38 62.48
C PRO A 171 19.46 -27.96 63.23
N VAL A 172 18.30 -28.13 62.59
CA VAL A 172 16.97 -27.96 63.19
C VAL A 172 16.46 -29.33 63.66
N PRO A 173 15.88 -29.45 64.87
CA PRO A 173 15.32 -30.70 65.39
C PRO A 173 14.14 -31.22 64.53
N GLU A 174 14.17 -32.54 64.31
CA GLU A 174 13.25 -33.28 63.44
C GLU A 174 11.89 -33.53 64.13
N PRO A 175 10.76 -33.08 63.55
CA PRO A 175 9.43 -33.40 64.05
C PRO A 175 9.03 -34.85 63.75
N PRO A 176 8.18 -35.49 64.58
CA PRO A 176 7.81 -36.89 64.45
C PRO A 176 7.06 -37.19 63.14
N SER A 177 7.60 -38.17 62.41
CA SER A 177 7.03 -38.82 61.23
C SER A 177 5.59 -39.29 61.47
N ARG A 178 4.63 -38.60 60.85
CA ARG A 178 3.32 -39.17 60.56
C ARG A 178 3.38 -39.79 59.17
N SER A 179 3.49 -41.12 59.13
CA SER A 179 3.32 -41.95 57.94
C SER A 179 1.88 -41.79 57.42
N SER A 180 1.71 -40.95 56.41
CA SER A 180 0.54 -40.96 55.54
C SER A 180 1.03 -41.36 54.16
N ASP A 181 1.17 -42.67 53.95
CA ASP A 181 1.62 -43.32 52.71
C ASP A 181 0.57 -43.24 51.59
N ALA A 182 0.15 -42.01 51.25
CA ALA A 182 -0.42 -41.76 49.94
C ALA A 182 0.75 -41.34 49.04
N PRO A 183 1.12 -42.13 48.01
CA PRO A 183 2.15 -41.71 47.07
C PRO A 183 1.75 -40.33 46.52
N PRO A 184 2.60 -39.29 46.65
CA PRO A 184 2.27 -37.99 46.11
C PRO A 184 1.98 -38.19 44.63
N PRO A 185 0.88 -37.63 44.09
CA PRO A 185 0.56 -37.78 42.67
C PRO A 185 1.80 -37.33 41.89
N SER A 186 2.46 -38.28 41.22
CA SER A 186 3.69 -38.01 40.51
C SER A 186 3.35 -36.93 39.48
N ARG A 187 3.87 -35.72 39.67
CA ARG A 187 3.78 -34.65 38.67
C ARG A 187 4.63 -35.06 37.49
N ARG A 188 4.12 -35.98 36.67
CA ARG A 188 4.67 -36.20 35.33
C ARG A 188 4.42 -34.88 34.60
N THR A 189 5.49 -34.17 34.30
CA THR A 189 5.46 -33.03 33.38
C THR A 189 4.99 -33.56 32.04
N ALA A 190 3.68 -33.50 31.80
CA ALA A 190 3.12 -33.81 30.51
C ALA A 190 3.60 -32.73 29.54
N PHE A 191 4.52 -33.13 28.67
CA PHE A 191 4.90 -32.33 27.52
C PHE A 191 3.85 -32.53 26.43
N SER A 192 3.37 -31.44 25.85
CA SER A 192 2.47 -31.47 24.70
C SER A 192 3.00 -30.58 23.60
N ALA A 193 2.76 -30.96 22.35
CA ALA A 193 3.11 -30.16 21.19
C ALA A 193 1.97 -30.20 20.17
N GLY A 194 1.92 -29.20 19.31
CA GLY A 194 0.83 -29.10 18.34
C GLY A 194 1.00 -28.02 17.31
N ILE A 195 -0.02 -27.93 16.45
CA ILE A 195 -0.16 -26.91 15.43
C ILE A 195 -1.50 -26.21 15.59
N ALA A 196 -1.58 -24.98 15.10
CA ALA A 196 -2.82 -24.23 15.09
C ALA A 196 -2.95 -23.36 13.85
N GLY A 197 -4.19 -23.19 13.39
CA GLY A 197 -4.56 -22.26 12.34
C GLY A 197 -5.66 -21.33 12.84
N SER A 198 -5.57 -20.03 12.54
CA SER A 198 -6.53 -19.02 12.96
C SER A 198 -6.75 -17.94 11.92
N GLY A 199 -7.94 -17.34 11.93
CA GLY A 199 -8.19 -16.04 11.28
C GLY A 199 -7.83 -14.93 12.25
N THR A 200 -7.24 -13.84 11.75
CA THR A 200 -6.82 -12.70 12.56
C THR A 200 -7.37 -11.39 12.02
N VAL A 201 -7.56 -10.42 12.91
CA VAL A 201 -7.82 -9.02 12.58
C VAL A 201 -6.77 -8.18 13.28
N GLU A 202 -6.20 -7.22 12.58
CA GLU A 202 -5.15 -6.34 13.10
C GLU A 202 -5.47 -4.88 12.79
N SER A 203 -5.16 -4.00 13.74
CA SER A 203 -5.27 -2.55 13.62
C SER A 203 -3.99 -1.86 14.09
N GLY A 204 -3.52 -0.88 13.33
CA GLY A 204 -2.37 -0.03 13.67
C GLY A 204 -1.11 -0.28 12.84
N ALA A 205 -0.87 -1.51 12.36
CA ALA A 205 0.28 -1.76 11.49
C ALA A 205 0.02 -1.29 10.05
N LEU A 206 -1.16 -1.60 9.52
CA LEU A 206 -1.63 -1.21 8.19
C LEU A 206 -2.52 0.06 8.27
N PRO A 207 -2.75 0.75 7.13
CA PRO A 207 -3.52 1.99 7.12
C PRO A 207 -4.94 1.89 7.66
N SER A 208 -5.56 0.71 7.51
CA SER A 208 -6.87 0.39 8.07
C SER A 208 -6.85 -0.96 8.78
N ALA A 209 -7.87 -1.21 9.59
CA ALA A 209 -8.05 -2.51 10.21
C ALA A 209 -8.26 -3.57 9.12
N THR A 210 -7.43 -4.61 9.12
CA THR A 210 -7.46 -5.65 8.09
C THR A 210 -7.55 -7.04 8.69
N GLY A 211 -8.06 -7.97 7.89
CA GLY A 211 -8.10 -9.39 8.22
C GLY A 211 -6.87 -10.13 7.70
N GLY A 212 -6.63 -11.33 8.23
CA GLY A 212 -5.52 -12.18 7.82
C GLY A 212 -5.66 -13.63 8.26
N GLY A 213 -4.66 -14.41 7.92
CA GLY A 213 -4.50 -15.80 8.38
C GLY A 213 -3.24 -15.94 9.21
N GLN A 214 -3.28 -16.83 10.20
CA GLN A 214 -2.14 -17.15 11.07
C GLN A 214 -2.00 -18.67 11.24
N LEU A 215 -0.76 -19.13 11.13
CA LEU A 215 -0.33 -20.48 11.44
C LEU A 215 0.65 -20.43 12.62
N SER A 216 0.56 -21.37 13.54
CA SER A 216 1.55 -21.49 14.61
C SER A 216 1.88 -22.93 14.96
N VAL A 217 3.09 -23.15 15.43
CA VAL A 217 3.52 -24.38 16.09
C VAL A 217 3.79 -24.08 17.56
N PHE A 218 3.49 -25.02 18.45
CA PHE A 218 3.65 -24.81 19.88
C PHE A 218 4.17 -26.03 20.62
N GLY A 219 4.83 -25.78 21.75
CA GLY A 219 5.20 -26.76 22.76
C GLY A 219 4.82 -26.25 24.14
N ALA A 220 4.27 -27.12 24.98
CA ALA A 220 3.86 -26.78 26.33
C ALA A 220 4.35 -27.82 27.34
N ALA A 221 4.81 -27.33 28.49
CA ALA A 221 5.24 -28.13 29.62
C ALA A 221 4.75 -27.47 30.91
N SER A 222 3.97 -28.21 31.70
CA SER A 222 3.31 -27.66 32.89
C SER A 222 2.42 -26.45 32.54
N PHE A 223 2.59 -25.31 33.20
CA PHE A 223 1.86 -24.07 32.92
C PHE A 223 2.49 -23.22 31.81
N LEU A 224 3.67 -23.58 31.30
CA LEU A 224 4.36 -22.81 30.28
C LEU A 224 4.06 -23.34 28.88
N ARG A 225 3.83 -22.43 27.95
CA ARG A 225 3.64 -22.73 26.53
C ARG A 225 4.46 -21.76 25.69
N ALA A 226 5.26 -22.28 24.77
CA ALA A 226 5.97 -21.50 23.77
C ALA A 226 5.33 -21.71 22.40
N GLU A 227 5.22 -20.64 21.61
CA GLU A 227 4.71 -20.70 20.23
C GLU A 227 5.63 -19.95 19.28
N ALA A 228 5.78 -20.47 18.07
CA ALA A 228 6.27 -19.74 16.91
C ALA A 228 5.11 -19.56 15.92
N GLU A 229 4.98 -18.37 15.35
CA GLU A 229 3.87 -18.03 14.46
C GLU A 229 4.31 -17.36 13.16
N LEU A 230 3.48 -17.54 12.15
CA LEU A 230 3.55 -16.86 10.86
C LEU A 230 2.14 -16.32 10.55
N SER A 231 2.02 -15.04 10.21
CA SER A 231 0.76 -14.46 9.76
C SER A 231 0.90 -13.63 8.48
N VAL A 232 -0.14 -13.65 7.67
CA VAL A 232 -0.28 -12.84 6.45
C VAL A 232 -1.50 -11.95 6.63
N LEU A 233 -1.32 -10.64 6.43
CA LEU A 233 -2.40 -9.66 6.48
C LEU A 233 -2.84 -9.29 5.06
N ALA A 234 -4.16 -9.20 4.86
CA ALA A 234 -4.74 -8.84 3.58
C ALA A 234 -4.38 -7.39 3.19
N PRO A 235 -4.23 -7.11 1.88
CA PRO A 235 -3.91 -5.78 1.41
C PRO A 235 -4.88 -4.70 1.92
N SER A 236 -4.34 -3.54 2.28
CA SER A 236 -5.08 -2.34 2.68
C SER A 236 -4.56 -1.14 1.90
N GLU A 237 -5.45 -0.23 1.51
CA GLU A 237 -5.10 0.95 0.72
C GLU A 237 -5.12 2.21 1.58
N ALA A 238 -4.16 3.11 1.32
CA ALA A 238 -4.18 4.47 1.84
C ALA A 238 -4.07 5.45 0.67
N MET A 239 -4.99 6.40 0.61
CA MET A 239 -4.99 7.46 -0.40
C MET A 239 -4.56 8.77 0.23
N VAL A 240 -3.67 9.50 -0.45
CA VAL A 240 -3.23 10.85 -0.08
C VAL A 240 -4.09 11.90 -0.77
N ASP A 241 -4.56 11.60 -1.98
CA ASP A 241 -5.36 12.49 -2.82
C ASP A 241 -6.44 11.66 -3.51
N ALA A 242 -7.65 11.68 -2.92
CA ALA A 242 -8.78 10.89 -3.41
C ALA A 242 -9.20 11.25 -4.85
N PRO A 243 -9.27 12.53 -5.26
CA PRO A 243 -9.52 12.90 -6.65
C PRO A 243 -8.55 12.29 -7.67
N THR A 244 -7.25 12.21 -7.35
CA THR A 244 -6.25 11.67 -8.28
C THR A 244 -5.99 10.17 -8.11
N GLY A 245 -6.58 9.53 -7.09
CA GLY A 245 -6.36 8.12 -6.75
C GLY A 245 -4.91 7.82 -6.34
N ARG A 246 -4.16 8.83 -5.88
CA ARG A 246 -2.77 8.66 -5.47
C ARG A 246 -2.68 8.11 -4.07
N GLY A 247 -1.90 7.06 -3.90
CA GLY A 247 -1.82 6.34 -2.63
C GLY A 247 -0.83 5.18 -2.65
N GLY A 248 -1.10 4.21 -1.79
CA GLY A 248 -0.37 2.95 -1.75
C GLY A 248 -1.27 1.80 -1.33
N SER A 249 -1.00 0.61 -1.88
CA SER A 249 -1.53 -0.66 -1.41
C SER A 249 -0.48 -1.34 -0.55
N PHE A 250 -0.86 -1.73 0.66
CA PHE A 250 0.03 -2.25 1.70
C PHE A 250 -0.39 -3.66 2.09
N SER A 251 0.55 -4.59 2.10
CA SER A 251 0.37 -5.93 2.67
C SER A 251 1.52 -6.24 3.62
N ALA A 252 1.31 -7.18 4.54
CA ALA A 252 2.33 -7.52 5.52
C ALA A 252 2.41 -9.02 5.79
N LEU A 253 3.64 -9.47 6.01
CA LEU A 253 3.99 -10.78 6.52
C LEU A 253 4.63 -10.61 7.89
N THR A 254 4.19 -11.38 8.87
CA THR A 254 4.73 -11.32 10.23
C THR A 254 5.23 -12.68 10.66
N PHE A 255 6.40 -12.70 11.29
CA PHE A 255 6.96 -13.87 11.96
C PHE A 255 7.24 -13.52 13.41
N GLY A 256 6.85 -14.39 14.35
CA GLY A 256 6.98 -14.09 15.77
C GLY A 256 7.11 -15.31 16.65
N GLY A 257 7.48 -15.05 17.90
CA GLY A 257 7.56 -16.04 18.96
C GLY A 257 7.00 -15.50 20.27
N ARG A 258 6.34 -16.36 21.04
CA ARG A 258 5.79 -16.00 22.36
C ARG A 258 5.95 -17.10 23.39
N VAL A 259 5.85 -16.69 24.65
CA VAL A 259 5.73 -17.58 25.81
C VAL A 259 4.52 -17.17 26.63
N CYS A 260 3.69 -18.14 26.99
CA CYS A 260 2.46 -17.99 27.76
C CYS A 260 2.53 -18.74 29.09
N ALA A 261 1.93 -18.18 30.13
CA ALA A 261 1.74 -18.82 31.43
C ALA A 261 0.25 -19.15 31.62
N LEU A 262 -0.14 -20.40 31.36
CA LEU A 262 -1.53 -20.85 31.32
C LEU A 262 -1.99 -21.47 32.65
N ALA A 263 -3.11 -20.97 33.17
CA ALA A 263 -3.88 -21.62 34.22
C ALA A 263 -4.98 -22.48 33.58
N THR A 264 -5.18 -23.71 34.06
CA THR A 264 -6.18 -24.64 33.54
C THR A 264 -7.33 -24.82 34.53
N PHE A 265 -8.56 -24.67 34.04
CA PHE A 265 -9.82 -24.81 34.77
C PHE A 265 -10.72 -25.80 34.03
N GLY A 266 -10.50 -27.10 34.25
CA GLY A 266 -11.21 -28.16 33.53
C GLY A 266 -10.86 -28.18 32.03
N ARG A 267 -11.82 -27.84 31.17
CA ARG A 267 -11.63 -27.78 29.70
C ARG A 267 -11.11 -26.43 29.20
N LEU A 268 -11.12 -25.42 30.05
CA LEU A 268 -10.64 -24.08 29.74
C LEU A 268 -9.19 -23.95 30.20
N ALA A 269 -8.32 -23.37 29.38
CA ALA A 269 -7.03 -22.85 29.83
C ALA A 269 -6.89 -21.40 29.36
N ALA A 270 -6.35 -20.53 30.21
CA ALA A 270 -6.15 -19.14 29.85
C ALA A 270 -4.93 -18.55 30.55
N GLY A 271 -4.31 -17.56 29.93
CA GLY A 271 -3.19 -16.88 30.56
C GLY A 271 -2.57 -15.77 29.71
N PRO A 272 -1.73 -14.93 30.34
CA PRO A 272 -0.96 -13.92 29.64
C PRO A 272 0.18 -14.55 28.85
N CYS A 273 0.53 -13.88 27.76
CA CYS A 273 1.65 -14.19 26.89
C CYS A 273 2.51 -12.94 26.68
N GLY A 274 3.82 -13.15 26.52
CA GLY A 274 4.77 -12.12 26.11
C GLY A 274 5.59 -12.61 24.94
N GLY A 275 5.94 -11.71 24.01
CA GLY A 275 6.65 -12.11 22.80
C GLY A 275 7.25 -10.97 22.00
N ALA A 276 7.87 -11.37 20.89
CA ALA A 276 8.48 -10.49 19.91
C ALA A 276 8.07 -10.93 18.51
N LEU A 277 7.98 -9.97 17.59
CA LEU A 277 7.72 -10.24 16.19
C LEU A 277 8.60 -9.38 15.27
N VAL A 278 8.79 -9.87 14.06
CA VAL A 278 9.36 -9.16 12.93
C VAL A 278 8.28 -9.05 11.86
N MET A 279 8.01 -7.84 11.40
CA MET A 279 7.05 -7.57 10.34
C MET A 279 7.80 -7.10 9.09
N ASN A 280 7.46 -7.69 7.95
CA ASN A 280 7.84 -7.20 6.63
C ASN A 280 6.59 -6.66 5.93
N MET A 281 6.58 -5.37 5.62
CA MET A 281 5.50 -4.72 4.90
C MET A 281 5.95 -4.39 3.49
N VAL A 282 5.11 -4.73 2.52
CA VAL A 282 5.30 -4.39 1.11
C VAL A 282 4.27 -3.32 0.75
N ALA A 283 4.73 -2.24 0.15
CA ALA A 283 3.91 -1.13 -0.31
C ALA A 283 4.07 -0.96 -1.83
N THR A 284 2.97 -0.91 -2.57
CA THR A 284 2.96 -0.60 -4.00
C THR A 284 2.24 0.71 -4.23
N GLY A 285 2.89 1.68 -4.89
CA GLY A 285 2.28 2.97 -5.22
C GLY A 285 1.05 2.83 -6.12
N LEU A 286 0.03 3.66 -5.86
CA LEU A 286 -1.21 3.76 -6.65
C LEU A 286 -1.33 5.16 -7.25
N GLY A 287 -1.92 5.27 -8.44
CA GLY A 287 -2.22 6.56 -9.09
C GLY A 287 -1.01 7.35 -9.60
N THR A 288 0.16 6.72 -9.70
CA THR A 288 1.40 7.33 -10.22
C THR A 288 1.85 6.65 -11.50
N VAL A 289 2.42 7.42 -12.44
CA VAL A 289 3.00 6.87 -13.69
C VAL A 289 4.14 5.90 -13.39
N ASP A 290 4.91 6.19 -12.33
CA ASP A 290 6.03 5.37 -11.86
C ASP A 290 5.69 4.68 -10.54
N ALA A 291 4.64 3.85 -10.53
CA ALA A 291 4.30 3.03 -9.37
C ALA A 291 5.48 2.13 -8.99
N ARG A 292 6.08 2.39 -7.83
CA ARG A 292 7.17 1.57 -7.27
C ARG A 292 6.64 0.68 -6.17
N THR A 293 7.26 -0.50 -6.06
CA THR A 293 7.08 -1.39 -4.92
C THR A 293 8.29 -1.24 -4.00
N GLU A 294 8.03 -0.91 -2.75
CA GLU A 294 9.04 -0.84 -1.70
C GLU A 294 8.66 -1.80 -0.56
N SER A 295 9.66 -2.20 0.22
CA SER A 295 9.42 -3.01 1.41
C SER A 295 10.22 -2.47 2.59
N ALA A 296 9.65 -2.60 3.78
CA ALA A 296 10.31 -2.26 5.03
C ALA A 296 10.15 -3.39 6.04
N THR A 297 11.18 -3.60 6.87
CA THR A 297 11.18 -4.63 7.91
C THR A 297 11.50 -3.99 9.25
N TRP A 298 10.72 -4.30 10.28
CA TRP A 298 10.98 -3.83 11.64
C TRP A 298 10.56 -4.86 12.68
N GLY A 299 11.07 -4.68 13.90
CA GLY A 299 10.71 -5.48 15.07
C GLY A 299 9.64 -4.83 15.94
N ALA A 300 8.88 -5.64 16.66
CA ALA A 300 7.95 -5.19 17.70
C ALA A 300 8.01 -6.12 18.93
N LEU A 301 7.69 -5.57 20.09
CA LEU A 301 7.58 -6.30 21.36
C LEU A 301 6.18 -6.11 21.93
N GLY A 302 5.63 -7.15 22.57
CA GLY A 302 4.30 -7.01 23.13
C GLY A 302 3.84 -8.17 23.98
N GLY A 303 2.54 -8.13 24.29
CA GLY A 303 1.87 -9.12 25.08
C GLY A 303 0.45 -9.36 24.59
N ASP A 304 -0.03 -10.57 24.85
CA ASP A 304 -1.38 -10.98 24.50
C ASP A 304 -1.97 -11.88 25.58
N ALA A 305 -3.27 -12.15 25.49
CA ALA A 305 -3.95 -13.17 26.28
C ALA A 305 -4.33 -14.33 25.36
N LEU A 306 -4.07 -15.56 25.81
CA LEU A 306 -4.49 -16.78 25.14
C LEU A 306 -5.61 -17.44 25.93
N ILE A 307 -6.66 -17.85 25.23
CA ILE A 307 -7.76 -18.66 25.75
C ILE A 307 -7.86 -19.93 24.90
N LEU A 308 -7.92 -21.09 25.56
CA LEU A 308 -8.05 -22.40 24.95
C LEU A 308 -9.26 -23.12 25.53
N VAL A 309 -10.10 -23.69 24.66
CA VAL A 309 -11.24 -24.52 25.04
C VAL A 309 -11.08 -25.89 24.42
N ARG A 310 -10.80 -26.90 25.24
CA ARG A 310 -10.69 -28.30 24.79
C ARG A 310 -12.07 -28.84 24.40
N LEU A 311 -12.21 -29.25 23.14
CA LEU A 311 -13.44 -29.85 22.62
C LEU A 311 -13.51 -31.34 22.92
N GLY A 312 -12.35 -32.01 22.93
CA GLY A 312 -12.21 -33.45 23.14
C GLY A 312 -11.09 -34.01 22.26
N GLY A 313 -10.48 -35.12 22.69
CA GLY A 313 -9.33 -35.71 21.99
C GLY A 313 -8.20 -34.68 21.79
N PRO A 314 -7.57 -34.62 20.60
CA PRO A 314 -6.48 -33.69 20.33
C PRO A 314 -6.93 -32.27 19.96
N LEU A 315 -8.23 -31.96 19.97
CA LEU A 315 -8.76 -30.71 19.42
C LEU A 315 -9.10 -29.67 20.49
N ALA A 316 -8.68 -28.42 20.24
CA ALA A 316 -9.05 -27.25 21.02
C ALA A 316 -9.43 -26.07 20.13
N VAL A 317 -10.33 -25.22 20.60
CA VAL A 317 -10.57 -23.88 20.06
C VAL A 317 -9.63 -22.91 20.76
N ARG A 318 -9.03 -21.99 20.00
CA ARG A 318 -8.19 -20.91 20.54
C ARG A 318 -8.78 -19.55 20.24
N ALA A 319 -8.60 -18.62 21.16
CA ALA A 319 -8.79 -17.20 20.94
C ALA A 319 -7.60 -16.42 21.52
N ARG A 320 -7.19 -15.37 20.82
CA ARG A 320 -6.13 -14.46 21.25
C ARG A 320 -6.53 -13.02 21.08
N PHE A 321 -6.04 -12.19 22.00
CA PHE A 321 -6.19 -10.74 21.94
C PHE A 321 -4.96 -10.10 22.57
N GLY A 322 -4.35 -9.14 21.88
CA GLY A 322 -3.16 -8.48 22.40
C GLY A 322 -2.75 -7.24 21.63
N GLY A 323 -1.56 -6.75 21.97
CA GLY A 323 -0.97 -5.63 21.30
C GLY A 323 0.55 -5.65 21.36
N VAL A 324 1.15 -4.96 20.39
CA VAL A 324 2.60 -4.83 20.26
C VAL A 324 2.99 -3.38 20.09
N GLY A 325 4.14 -3.01 20.64
CA GLY A 325 4.81 -1.73 20.40
C GLY A 325 5.90 -1.89 19.34
N SER A 326 5.82 -1.09 18.28
CA SER A 326 6.81 -1.09 17.19
C SER A 326 8.14 -0.47 17.66
N LEU A 327 9.26 -1.17 17.48
CA LEU A 327 10.59 -0.68 17.85
C LEU A 327 11.12 0.35 16.85
N ASP A 328 10.80 0.17 15.57
CA ASP A 328 10.99 1.15 14.50
C ASP A 328 9.69 1.34 13.73
N ARG A 329 9.52 2.49 13.07
CA ARG A 329 8.30 2.89 12.37
C ARG A 329 8.66 3.50 11.02
N PRO A 330 8.94 2.67 10.01
CA PRO A 330 9.26 3.16 8.67
C PRO A 330 8.12 4.02 8.13
N THR A 331 8.48 5.08 7.40
CA THR A 331 7.49 5.96 6.76
C THR A 331 7.54 5.70 5.26
N PHE A 332 6.40 5.35 4.69
CA PHE A 332 6.24 5.15 3.26
C PHE A 332 5.83 6.49 2.64
N VAL A 333 6.57 6.94 1.65
CA VAL A 333 6.37 8.23 1.00
C VAL A 333 6.18 8.03 -0.50
N ILE A 334 5.34 8.87 -1.11
CA ILE A 334 5.23 8.99 -2.57
C ILE A 334 5.75 10.34 -3.01
N ASP A 335 6.30 10.41 -4.21
CA ASP A 335 6.60 11.66 -4.87
C ASP A 335 5.33 12.16 -5.59
N ALA A 336 4.77 13.26 -5.08
CA ALA A 336 3.60 13.92 -5.64
C ALA A 336 4.01 15.27 -6.26
N GLY A 337 4.72 15.22 -7.39
CA GLY A 337 5.12 16.42 -8.13
C GLY A 337 6.31 17.15 -7.49
N GLY A 338 7.36 16.41 -7.16
CA GLY A 338 8.58 16.91 -6.52
C GLY A 338 8.48 17.04 -5.00
N THR A 339 7.30 16.76 -4.42
CA THR A 339 7.09 16.78 -2.96
C THR A 339 6.94 15.35 -2.45
N ARG A 340 7.79 14.96 -1.49
CA ARG A 340 7.66 13.68 -0.80
C ARG A 340 6.53 13.77 0.24
N VAL A 341 5.44 13.06 0.00
CA VAL A 341 4.29 13.03 0.90
C VAL A 341 4.21 11.67 1.58
N ALA A 342 4.12 11.67 2.91
CA ALA A 342 3.93 10.44 3.68
C ALA A 342 2.53 9.86 3.41
N VAL A 343 2.50 8.64 2.91
CA VAL A 343 1.28 7.87 2.67
C VAL A 343 0.89 7.10 3.93
N HIS A 344 1.86 6.45 4.55
CA HIS A 344 1.62 5.61 5.72
C HIS A 344 2.83 5.55 6.64
N ARG A 345 2.53 5.44 7.94
CA ARG A 345 3.49 5.13 8.98
C ARG A 345 2.81 4.22 10.00
N PRO A 346 3.37 3.03 10.31
CA PRO A 346 2.81 2.17 11.34
C PRO A 346 2.65 2.90 12.68
N ALA A 347 1.57 2.60 13.39
CA ALA A 347 1.32 3.14 14.71
C ALA A 347 2.41 2.73 15.70
N ALA A 348 2.58 3.52 16.77
CA ALA A 348 3.47 3.14 17.87
C ALA A 348 3.02 1.85 18.55
N SER A 349 1.71 1.62 18.57
CA SER A 349 1.08 0.42 19.11
C SER A 349 0.08 -0.14 18.10
N SER A 350 0.16 -1.45 17.87
CA SER A 350 -0.83 -2.20 17.08
C SER A 350 -1.57 -3.18 17.98
N PHE A 351 -2.83 -3.45 17.64
CA PHE A 351 -3.69 -4.39 18.35
C PHE A 351 -4.14 -5.50 17.40
N SER A 352 -4.16 -6.73 17.89
CA SER A 352 -4.63 -7.87 17.10
C SER A 352 -5.53 -8.79 17.91
N GLY A 353 -6.46 -9.42 17.20
CA GLY A 353 -7.29 -10.51 17.70
C GLY A 353 -7.23 -11.70 16.74
N SER A 354 -7.29 -12.92 17.26
CA SER A 354 -7.43 -14.11 16.42
C SER A 354 -8.30 -15.17 17.05
N VAL A 355 -8.97 -15.96 16.21
CA VAL A 355 -9.78 -17.12 16.60
C VAL A 355 -9.46 -18.28 15.66
N GLY A 356 -9.30 -19.47 16.21
CA GLY A 356 -8.91 -20.63 15.43
C GLY A 356 -9.03 -21.95 16.16
N VAL A 357 -8.36 -22.95 15.61
CA VAL A 357 -8.33 -24.33 16.11
C VAL A 357 -6.91 -24.83 16.28
N GLU A 358 -6.71 -25.69 17.27
CA GLU A 358 -5.43 -26.33 17.57
C GLU A 358 -5.56 -27.85 17.61
N LEU A 359 -4.51 -28.52 17.16
CA LEU A 359 -4.35 -29.97 17.19
C LEU A 359 -3.13 -30.33 18.04
N HIS A 360 -3.35 -31.13 19.08
CA HIS A 360 -2.33 -31.64 20.00
C HIS A 360 -1.88 -33.06 19.63
N PHE A 361 -0.59 -33.35 19.74
CA PHE A 361 -0.03 -34.67 19.38
C PHE A 361 0.42 -35.51 20.58
N PHE A 362 0.68 -34.90 21.73
CA PHE A 362 1.19 -35.53 22.95
C PHE A 362 0.51 -34.94 24.19
#